data_AF-A0A2E4ZU96-F1
#
_entry.id   AF-A0A2E4ZU96-F1
#
_cell.length_a   1.000
_cell.length_b   1.000
_cell.length_c   1.000
_cell.angle_alpha   90.00
_cell.angle_beta   90.00
_cell.angle_gamma   90.00
#
_symmetry.space_group_name_H-M   'P 1'
#
loop_
_entity.id
_entity.type
_entity.pdbx_description
1 polymer ?
#
loop_
_entity_poly.entity_id
_entity_poly.type
_entity_poly.pdbx_seq_one_letter_code
_entity_poly.pdbx_strand_id
1 'polypeptide(L)'
;MSEAENMLTINLDGEFVQVPAGINLIEAASLHGKEIPHYCYHPKLSVVGNCRMCLVEMGMPMKDRTTGEPLLDKDGEQKIGWMPKPVIGCGTNVGPGMHVKTDSQEVLDCRNGVMEFLLVNHPLDCPICDQAGECGLQEFALDYGRGYSRFVEEKNVKPKQVDLGPRVMLDDERCILCSRCIRFCQEVADDDVLGFVDRGSHSTLTCYPGKQLENNYSLNTVDICPVGALTSKSFRFSMRAWFLKETPAICTESSVGCNITVSSREGVVHRITPRRNDAVNDTWMPDSGRELFREIEDENRLRTFRVAQKDVSLDEALAVASNFLSKGAVAVVGSGSCSVEEQFLLKKIANYLEAPTFVRGHIGEEDGLLLSADRTPNLRGALATGFISRYPSENLKALGRRISKGEIKTVFSIREDLFEAGLTAEQLKQVQVVYLGTLENQTSRKARVVLPAQTSFERSGSFINQQFRLQKFLQAVPGPSGTLPDLLLLNRLLAELRGVEVPSISLNELWLEINDQKESVLKGQFFETTPLDGVLLDPGKFRSLAYVERKGLHFDLADFKKETKSKSRKTR
;
A
#
# COMPACT_ATOMS: atom_id res chain seq x y z
N MET A 1 -8.26 -18.60 16.68
CA MET A 1 -8.04 -18.78 18.14
C MET A 1 -7.69 -17.40 18.67
N SER A 2 -8.37 -16.91 19.71
CA SER A 2 -8.25 -15.52 20.15
C SER A 2 -6.87 -15.23 20.75
N GLU A 3 -6.30 -14.06 20.43
CA GLU A 3 -4.96 -13.58 20.83
C GLU A 3 -4.69 -13.58 22.36
N ALA A 4 -5.72 -13.74 23.20
CA ALA A 4 -5.61 -13.70 24.65
C ALA A 4 -5.14 -15.01 25.32
N GLU A 5 -5.14 -16.16 24.63
CA GLU A 5 -5.00 -17.46 25.32
C GLU A 5 -3.55 -17.99 25.48
N ASN A 6 -2.52 -17.25 25.05
CA ASN A 6 -1.13 -17.71 25.23
C ASN A 6 -0.12 -16.57 25.43
N MET A 7 -0.28 -15.77 26.50
CA MET A 7 0.68 -14.75 26.92
C MET A 7 1.69 -15.36 27.90
N LEU A 8 2.96 -14.98 27.75
CA LEU A 8 4.06 -15.36 28.63
C LEU A 8 4.57 -14.13 29.38
N THR A 9 4.85 -14.30 30.67
CA THR A 9 5.57 -13.30 31.45
C THR A 9 7.07 -13.46 31.21
N ILE A 10 7.74 -12.39 30.77
CA ILE A 10 9.20 -12.29 30.72
C ILE A 10 9.65 -11.06 31.52
N ASN A 11 10.90 -11.04 31.97
CA ASN A 11 11.55 -9.86 32.51
C ASN A 11 12.40 -9.20 31.40
N LEU A 12 12.12 -7.94 31.08
CA LEU A 12 12.79 -7.16 30.05
C LEU A 12 13.42 -5.91 30.68
N ASP A 13 14.74 -5.94 30.86
CA ASP A 13 15.55 -4.95 31.59
C ASP A 13 15.00 -4.61 32.98
N GLY A 14 14.64 -5.63 33.75
CA GLY A 14 14.13 -5.49 35.11
C GLY A 14 12.61 -5.38 35.21
N GLU A 15 11.90 -5.11 34.11
CA GLU A 15 10.44 -4.98 34.10
C GLU A 15 9.75 -6.27 33.66
N PHE A 16 8.76 -6.74 34.44
CA PHE A 16 7.96 -7.89 34.05
C PHE A 16 6.85 -7.50 33.08
N VAL A 17 6.90 -8.06 31.87
CA VAL A 17 6.01 -7.74 30.76
C VAL A 17 5.33 -8.98 30.23
N GLN A 18 4.13 -8.81 29.66
CA GLN A 18 3.35 -9.85 29.01
C GLN A 18 3.60 -9.83 27.50
N VAL A 19 4.00 -10.96 26.93
CA VAL A 19 4.30 -11.09 25.50
C VAL A 19 3.63 -12.33 24.91
N PRO A 20 3.13 -12.30 23.67
CA PRO A 20 2.59 -13.49 23.01
C PRO A 20 3.61 -14.62 22.95
N ALA A 21 3.19 -15.86 23.22
CA ALA A 21 4.06 -17.02 23.09
C ALA A 21 4.49 -17.24 21.63
N GLY A 22 5.75 -17.64 21.44
CA GLY A 22 6.28 -18.04 20.12
C GLY A 22 6.89 -16.92 19.28
N ILE A 23 6.75 -15.65 19.68
CA ILE A 23 7.46 -14.53 19.03
C ILE A 23 8.93 -14.50 19.45
N ASN A 24 9.77 -13.84 18.65
CA ASN A 24 11.18 -13.65 18.99
C ASN A 24 11.40 -12.44 19.91
N LEU A 25 12.61 -12.32 20.48
CA LEU A 25 12.93 -11.25 21.40
C LEU A 25 12.86 -9.84 20.79
N ILE A 26 13.12 -9.68 19.48
CA ILE A 26 13.01 -8.37 18.83
C ILE A 26 11.56 -7.88 18.83
N GLU A 27 10.62 -8.74 18.43
CA GLU A 27 9.20 -8.42 18.43
C GLU A 27 8.66 -8.25 19.84
N ALA A 28 9.08 -9.11 20.78
CA ALA A 28 8.70 -9.03 22.18
C ALA A 28 9.11 -7.71 22.82
N ALA A 29 10.36 -7.25 22.58
CA ALA A 29 10.83 -5.97 23.07
C ALA A 29 10.08 -4.79 22.41
N SER A 30 9.83 -4.88 21.10
CA SER A 30 9.13 -3.84 20.34
C SER A 30 7.69 -3.61 20.82
N LEU A 31 6.98 -4.66 21.26
CA LEU A 31 5.63 -4.52 21.84
C LEU A 31 5.60 -3.67 23.12
N HIS A 32 6.74 -3.56 23.81
CA HIS A 32 6.91 -2.78 25.05
C HIS A 32 7.77 -1.53 24.83
N GLY A 33 7.87 -1.06 23.58
CA GLY A 33 8.55 0.19 23.24
C GLY A 33 10.08 0.14 23.34
N LYS A 34 10.68 -1.06 23.43
CA LYS A 34 12.13 -1.23 23.46
C LYS A 34 12.64 -1.74 22.11
N GLU A 35 13.54 -0.97 21.50
CA GLU A 35 14.14 -1.33 20.23
C GLU A 35 15.40 -2.17 20.42
N ILE A 36 15.43 -3.36 19.79
CA ILE A 36 16.65 -4.16 19.63
C ILE A 36 17.17 -3.92 18.20
N PRO A 37 18.35 -3.31 18.02
CA PRO A 37 18.85 -2.95 16.69
C PRO A 37 19.14 -4.19 15.84
N HIS A 38 18.75 -4.16 14.57
CA HIS A 38 18.87 -5.31 13.67
C HIS A 38 18.92 -4.94 12.18
N TYR A 39 19.71 -5.69 11.40
CA TYR A 39 19.82 -5.49 9.94
C TYR A 39 19.29 -6.62 9.08
N CYS A 40 19.49 -7.88 9.47
CA CYS A 40 19.05 -9.01 8.66
C CYS A 40 17.62 -9.44 8.99
N TYR A 41 17.18 -9.25 10.23
CA TYR A 41 15.82 -9.59 10.63
C TYR A 41 14.80 -8.73 9.88
N HIS A 42 13.71 -9.34 9.42
CA HIS A 42 12.55 -8.65 8.87
C HIS A 42 11.33 -9.50 9.25
N PRO A 43 10.24 -8.94 9.78
CA PRO A 43 9.13 -9.71 10.36
C PRO A 43 8.41 -10.61 9.34
N LYS A 44 8.56 -10.33 8.04
CA LYS A 44 7.93 -11.08 6.94
C LYS A 44 8.92 -11.94 6.13
N LEU A 45 10.11 -12.21 6.68
CA LEU A 45 11.13 -13.07 6.05
C LEU A 45 11.72 -14.04 7.09
N SER A 46 12.29 -15.16 6.64
CA SER A 46 12.89 -16.17 7.51
C SER A 46 14.08 -15.64 8.34
N VAL A 47 14.33 -16.22 9.51
CA VAL A 47 15.42 -15.77 10.39
C VAL A 47 16.76 -16.39 9.97
N VAL A 48 17.80 -15.55 9.80
CA VAL A 48 19.16 -15.99 9.40
C VAL A 48 20.25 -15.69 10.42
N GLY A 49 20.13 -14.61 11.20
CA GLY A 49 21.13 -14.23 12.19
C GLY A 49 22.49 -13.76 11.64
N ASN A 50 22.60 -13.40 10.35
CA ASN A 50 23.87 -13.05 9.71
C ASN A 50 24.56 -11.81 10.30
N CYS A 51 23.78 -10.77 10.67
CA CYS A 51 24.35 -9.47 11.02
C CYS A 51 24.81 -9.32 12.48
N ARG A 52 24.30 -10.17 13.40
CA ARG A 52 24.59 -10.13 14.85
C ARG A 52 24.33 -8.80 15.58
N MET A 53 23.67 -7.82 14.97
CA MET A 53 23.37 -6.54 15.63
C MET A 53 22.38 -6.69 16.79
N CYS A 54 21.50 -7.69 16.73
CA CYS A 54 20.45 -7.93 17.73
C CYS A 54 20.91 -8.73 18.95
N LEU A 55 22.19 -8.70 19.31
CA LEU A 55 22.69 -9.44 20.47
C LEU A 55 22.07 -8.88 21.76
N VAL A 56 21.68 -9.79 22.65
CA VAL A 56 21.10 -9.49 23.98
C VAL A 56 21.58 -10.52 24.99
N GLU A 57 21.69 -10.12 26.26
CA GLU A 57 21.91 -11.04 27.35
C GLU A 57 20.60 -11.73 27.71
N MET A 58 20.61 -13.06 27.76
CA MET A 58 19.43 -13.86 28.10
C MET A 58 19.77 -14.77 29.28
N GLY A 59 18.83 -14.86 30.22
CA GLY A 59 18.90 -15.75 31.37
C GLY A 59 17.56 -16.44 31.63
N MET A 60 17.63 -17.57 32.32
CA MET A 60 16.46 -18.31 32.77
C MET A 60 16.47 -18.46 34.30
N PRO A 61 15.31 -18.45 34.96
CA PRO A 61 15.23 -18.67 36.40
C PRO A 61 15.72 -20.08 36.74
N MET A 62 16.68 -20.18 37.67
CA MET A 62 17.27 -21.46 38.03
C MET A 62 16.33 -22.27 38.93
N LYS A 63 16.36 -23.59 38.73
CA LYS A 63 15.69 -24.59 39.58
C LYS A 63 16.69 -25.65 39.98
N ASP A 64 16.53 -26.20 41.18
CA ASP A 64 17.32 -27.35 41.63
C ASP A 64 17.03 -28.55 40.72
N ARG A 65 18.09 -29.21 40.24
CA ARG A 65 17.97 -30.33 39.29
C ARG A 65 17.37 -31.59 39.93
N THR A 66 17.40 -31.69 41.25
CA THR A 66 16.96 -32.85 42.03
C THR A 66 15.56 -32.64 42.59
N THR A 67 15.28 -31.45 43.14
CA THR A 67 13.98 -31.16 43.79
C THR A 67 13.01 -30.39 42.91
N GLY A 68 13.47 -29.74 41.84
CA GLY A 68 12.65 -28.90 40.96
C GLY A 68 12.26 -27.54 41.56
N GLU A 69 12.69 -27.25 42.79
CA GLU A 69 12.38 -26.01 43.50
C GLU A 69 13.21 -24.82 42.99
N PRO A 70 12.70 -23.57 43.06
CA PRO A 70 13.46 -22.38 42.71
C PRO A 70 14.75 -22.25 43.53
N LEU A 71 15.89 -22.06 42.87
CA LEU A 71 17.12 -21.72 43.58
C LEU A 71 17.08 -20.23 43.91
N LEU A 72 17.14 -19.89 45.19
CA LEU A 72 17.15 -18.51 45.66
C LEU A 72 18.59 -17.97 45.75
N ASP A 73 18.74 -16.68 45.50
CA ASP A 73 19.98 -15.95 45.73
C ASP A 73 20.10 -15.46 47.18
N LYS A 74 21.11 -14.62 47.45
CA LYS A 74 21.41 -14.13 48.80
C LYS A 74 20.34 -13.17 49.34
N ASP A 75 19.56 -12.58 48.44
CA ASP A 75 18.52 -11.59 48.76
C ASP A 75 17.13 -12.24 48.83
N GLY A 76 17.05 -13.57 48.62
CA GLY A 76 15.82 -14.35 48.68
C GLY A 76 15.03 -14.34 47.37
N GLU A 77 15.58 -13.77 46.29
CA GLU A 77 14.98 -13.77 44.96
C GLU A 77 15.41 -14.99 44.16
N GLN A 78 14.64 -15.38 43.14
CA GLN A 78 15.00 -16.52 42.31
C GLN A 78 16.25 -16.21 41.48
N LYS A 79 17.31 -16.99 41.69
CA LYS A 79 18.59 -16.85 40.99
C LYS A 79 18.41 -17.03 39.49
N ILE A 80 18.88 -16.06 38.71
CA ILE A 80 18.86 -16.12 37.25
C ILE A 80 20.17 -16.71 36.72
N GLY A 81 20.05 -17.76 35.91
CA GLY A 81 21.16 -18.36 35.19
C GLY A 81 21.35 -17.66 33.85
N TRP A 82 22.19 -16.63 33.83
CA TRP A 82 22.57 -15.91 32.61
C TRP A 82 23.41 -16.80 31.69
N MET A 83 23.13 -16.74 30.38
CA MET A 83 23.93 -17.41 29.37
C MET A 83 25.35 -16.81 29.33
N PRO A 84 26.40 -17.63 29.11
CA PRO A 84 27.79 -17.16 29.16
C PRO A 84 28.18 -16.27 27.98
N LYS A 85 27.33 -16.14 26.96
CA LYS A 85 27.50 -15.28 25.80
C LYS A 85 26.15 -14.68 25.41
N PRO A 86 26.12 -13.43 24.94
CA PRO A 86 24.91 -12.84 24.36
C PRO A 86 24.36 -13.70 23.22
N VAL A 87 23.04 -13.79 23.15
CA VAL A 87 22.29 -14.56 22.14
C VAL A 87 21.68 -13.61 21.10
N ILE A 88 21.36 -14.13 19.92
CA ILE A 88 20.68 -13.33 18.90
C ILE A 88 19.19 -13.16 19.25
N GLY A 89 18.72 -11.93 19.36
CA GLY A 89 17.31 -11.65 19.61
C GLY A 89 16.38 -12.17 18.51
N CYS A 90 16.79 -12.07 17.24
CA CYS A 90 15.96 -12.51 16.11
C CYS A 90 15.68 -14.03 16.07
N GLY A 91 16.60 -14.85 16.59
CA GLY A 91 16.48 -16.32 16.57
C GLY A 91 16.11 -16.93 17.92
N THR A 92 15.91 -16.11 18.94
CA THR A 92 15.56 -16.57 20.29
C THR A 92 14.08 -16.28 20.52
N ASN A 93 13.27 -17.33 20.67
CA ASN A 93 11.86 -17.19 21.00
C ASN A 93 11.68 -16.96 22.50
N VAL A 94 10.65 -16.19 22.85
CA VAL A 94 10.30 -15.93 24.26
C VAL A 94 9.92 -17.22 24.98
N GLY A 95 10.36 -17.35 26.23
CA GLY A 95 10.04 -18.48 27.11
C GLY A 95 9.51 -18.00 28.46
N PRO A 96 8.69 -18.81 29.18
CA PRO A 96 8.13 -18.40 30.46
C PRO A 96 9.23 -18.07 31.49
N GLY A 97 9.14 -16.89 32.11
CA GLY A 97 10.09 -16.43 33.13
C GLY A 97 11.46 -16.03 32.57
N MET A 98 11.64 -15.97 31.25
CA MET A 98 12.88 -15.53 30.62
C MET A 98 13.25 -14.12 31.08
N HIS A 99 14.53 -13.92 31.39
CA HIS A 99 15.09 -12.60 31.73
C HIS A 99 15.98 -12.14 30.59
N VAL A 100 15.81 -10.91 30.16
CA VAL A 100 16.52 -10.32 29.03
C VAL A 100 17.09 -8.97 29.45
N LYS A 101 18.36 -8.74 29.14
CA LYS A 101 19.01 -7.43 29.23
C LYS A 101 19.42 -6.98 27.83
N THR A 102 19.03 -5.77 27.48
CA THR A 102 19.18 -5.16 26.17
C THR A 102 20.19 -4.01 26.18
N ASP A 103 20.62 -3.53 27.35
CA ASP A 103 21.44 -2.34 27.55
C ASP A 103 22.65 -2.56 28.48
N SER A 104 22.94 -3.81 28.84
CA SER A 104 24.11 -4.15 29.65
C SER A 104 25.42 -3.77 28.94
N GLN A 105 26.48 -3.55 29.71
CA GLN A 105 27.79 -3.18 29.15
C GLN A 105 28.28 -4.22 28.11
N GLU A 106 28.09 -5.52 28.39
CA GLU A 106 28.49 -6.58 27.45
C GLU A 106 27.70 -6.51 26.14
N VAL A 107 26.40 -6.22 26.19
CA VAL A 107 25.56 -6.05 25.00
C VAL A 107 25.96 -4.81 24.20
N LEU A 108 26.22 -3.69 24.88
CA LEU A 108 26.69 -2.46 24.23
C LEU A 108 28.06 -2.66 23.57
N ASP A 109 29.00 -3.33 24.24
CA ASP A 109 30.31 -3.67 23.68
C ASP A 109 30.18 -4.58 22.45
N CYS A 110 29.27 -5.56 22.48
CA CYS A 110 28.98 -6.42 21.33
C CYS A 110 28.41 -5.65 20.14
N ARG A 111 27.41 -4.79 20.36
CA ARG A 111 26.81 -3.95 19.30
C ARG A 111 27.86 -3.03 18.71
N ASN A 112 28.66 -2.42 19.56
CA ASN A 112 29.75 -1.54 19.15
C ASN A 112 30.79 -2.27 18.28
N GLY A 113 31.18 -3.49 18.66
CA GLY A 113 32.06 -4.34 17.87
C GLY A 113 31.46 -4.74 16.52
N VAL A 114 30.17 -5.11 16.50
CA VAL A 114 29.44 -5.43 15.25
C VAL A 114 29.40 -4.22 14.33
N MET A 115 29.07 -3.04 14.85
CA MET A 115 29.08 -1.79 14.07
C MET A 115 30.44 -1.49 13.49
N GLU A 116 31.51 -1.70 14.25
CA GLU A 116 32.87 -1.54 13.74
C GLU A 116 33.13 -2.49 12.56
N PHE A 117 32.83 -3.78 12.68
CA PHE A 117 33.02 -4.75 11.58
C PHE A 117 32.20 -4.41 10.32
N LEU A 118 30.97 -3.91 10.50
CA LEU A 118 30.13 -3.48 9.37
C LEU A 118 30.73 -2.28 8.65
N LEU A 119 31.34 -1.34 9.39
CA LEU A 119 31.92 -0.10 8.85
C LEU A 119 33.36 -0.26 8.33
N VAL A 120 34.06 -1.36 8.66
CA VAL A 120 35.45 -1.62 8.23
C VAL A 120 35.58 -1.50 6.70
N ASN A 121 34.75 -2.22 5.94
CA ASN A 121 34.80 -2.19 4.46
C ASN A 121 33.69 -1.33 3.83
N HIS A 122 32.78 -0.75 4.62
CA HIS A 122 31.74 0.13 4.08
C HIS A 122 32.36 1.43 3.54
N PRO A 123 31.93 1.93 2.36
CA PRO A 123 32.51 3.11 1.73
C PRO A 123 32.08 4.40 2.43
N LEU A 124 32.85 5.47 2.25
CA LEU A 124 32.54 6.81 2.75
C LEU A 124 31.60 7.57 1.79
N ASP A 125 30.54 6.88 1.36
CA ASP A 125 29.64 7.33 0.30
C ASP A 125 28.42 8.10 0.81
N CYS A 126 28.25 8.27 2.12
CA CYS A 126 27.07 8.89 2.71
C CYS A 126 26.62 10.20 2.03
N PRO A 127 27.51 11.13 1.62
CA PRO A 127 27.08 12.36 0.95
C PRO A 127 26.42 12.14 -0.42
N ILE A 128 26.81 11.08 -1.14
CA ILE A 128 26.29 10.75 -2.47
C ILE A 128 25.22 9.65 -2.42
N CYS A 129 25.21 8.82 -1.38
CA CYS A 129 24.26 7.74 -1.17
C CYS A 129 22.81 8.25 -1.16
N ASP A 130 21.92 7.55 -1.88
CA ASP A 130 20.51 7.91 -2.00
C ASP A 130 19.74 7.69 -0.69
N GLN A 131 20.06 6.59 0.01
CA GLN A 131 19.49 6.20 1.30
C GLN A 131 19.93 7.11 2.46
N ALA A 132 20.82 8.08 2.23
CA ALA A 132 21.29 8.96 3.30
C ALA A 132 20.11 9.66 3.98
N GLY A 133 20.11 9.65 5.32
CA GLY A 133 19.03 10.20 6.14
C GLY A 133 17.82 9.29 6.36
N GLU A 134 17.78 8.13 5.71
CA GLU A 134 16.83 7.02 5.98
C GLU A 134 17.57 5.67 6.00
N CYS A 135 18.85 5.69 6.34
CA CYS A 135 19.73 4.53 6.34
C CYS A 135 19.87 3.98 7.76
N GLY A 136 19.35 2.78 8.01
CA GLY A 136 19.48 2.13 9.32
C GLY A 136 20.94 1.87 9.73
N LEU A 137 21.88 1.76 8.77
CA LEU A 137 23.32 1.69 9.10
C LEU A 137 23.84 3.00 9.67
N GLN A 138 23.36 4.14 9.15
CA GLN A 138 23.74 5.46 9.65
C GLN A 138 23.16 5.71 11.05
N GLU A 139 21.89 5.38 11.26
CA GLU A 139 21.19 5.55 12.53
C GLU A 139 21.86 4.74 13.65
N PHE A 140 22.00 3.43 13.48
CA PHE A 140 22.64 2.60 14.50
C PHE A 140 24.13 2.86 14.67
N ALA A 141 24.83 3.40 13.66
CA ALA A 141 26.21 3.87 13.83
C ALA A 141 26.30 5.10 14.73
N LEU A 142 25.29 5.98 14.70
CA LEU A 142 25.18 7.11 15.61
C LEU A 142 24.87 6.64 17.03
N ASP A 143 23.91 5.73 17.18
CA ASP A 143 23.39 5.32 18.49
C ASP A 143 24.29 4.32 19.22
N TYR A 144 24.91 3.38 18.48
CA TYR A 144 25.67 2.26 19.07
C TYR A 144 27.14 2.21 18.62
N GLY A 145 27.57 3.08 17.71
CA GLY A 145 28.95 3.14 17.22
C GLY A 145 29.92 3.88 18.15
N ARG A 146 31.24 3.74 17.89
CA ARG A 146 32.29 4.41 18.68
C ARG A 146 32.45 5.91 18.40
N GLY A 147 31.91 6.40 17.27
CA GLY A 147 32.15 7.75 16.76
C GLY A 147 33.51 7.96 16.07
N TYR A 148 34.44 7.01 16.14
CA TYR A 148 35.72 7.04 15.40
C TYR A 148 36.08 5.66 14.85
N SER A 149 36.83 5.61 13.75
CA SER A 149 37.35 4.38 13.15
C SER A 149 38.76 4.08 13.66
N ARG A 150 39.05 2.81 13.96
CA ARG A 150 40.42 2.30 14.19
C ARG A 150 41.04 1.70 12.93
N PHE A 151 40.23 1.48 11.89
CA PHE A 151 40.66 0.88 10.63
C PHE A 151 41.38 1.93 9.77
N VAL A 152 42.67 1.70 9.51
CA VAL A 152 43.57 2.57 8.74
C VAL A 152 44.08 1.93 7.46
N GLU A 153 43.66 0.70 7.19
CA GLU A 153 44.06 -0.08 6.02
C GLU A 153 43.17 0.26 4.79
N GLU A 154 43.53 -0.30 3.65
CA GLU A 154 42.74 -0.18 2.43
C GLU A 154 41.44 -0.99 2.54
N LYS A 155 40.31 -0.35 2.22
CA LYS A 155 38.99 -0.98 2.20
C LYS A 155 38.86 -1.89 0.98
N ASN A 156 38.17 -3.02 1.13
CA ASN A 156 37.81 -3.84 -0.02
C ASN A 156 36.85 -3.08 -0.96
N VAL A 157 37.27 -2.86 -2.20
CA VAL A 157 36.46 -2.18 -3.21
C VAL A 157 35.64 -3.21 -3.98
N LYS A 158 34.32 -3.07 -3.92
CA LYS A 158 33.35 -3.92 -4.62
C LYS A 158 32.74 -3.18 -5.83
N PRO A 159 32.09 -3.90 -6.76
CA PRO A 159 31.45 -3.28 -7.90
C PRO A 159 30.42 -2.20 -7.50
N LYS A 160 30.46 -1.06 -8.20
CA LYS A 160 29.48 0.03 -8.09
C LYS A 160 28.66 0.10 -9.36
N GLN A 161 27.45 0.66 -9.28
CA GLN A 161 26.59 0.89 -10.44
C GLN A 161 26.34 -0.36 -11.30
N VAL A 162 26.17 -1.50 -10.65
CA VAL A 162 25.82 -2.75 -11.32
C VAL A 162 24.33 -2.73 -11.65
N ASP A 163 24.01 -2.88 -12.93
CA ASP A 163 22.63 -3.01 -13.38
C ASP A 163 22.10 -4.41 -13.05
N LEU A 164 21.10 -4.50 -12.18
CA LEU A 164 20.47 -5.78 -11.82
C LEU A 164 19.22 -6.06 -12.66
N GLY A 165 18.70 -5.09 -13.41
CA GLY A 165 17.44 -5.21 -14.13
C GLY A 165 16.79 -3.85 -14.40
N PRO A 166 15.57 -3.81 -14.94
CA PRO A 166 14.98 -2.56 -15.47
C PRO A 166 14.77 -1.46 -14.42
N ARG A 167 14.67 -1.81 -13.13
CA ARG A 167 14.26 -0.88 -12.05
C ARG A 167 15.29 -0.68 -10.93
N VAL A 168 16.23 -1.61 -10.74
CA VAL A 168 17.12 -1.63 -9.57
C VAL A 168 18.59 -1.51 -9.98
N MET A 169 19.33 -0.63 -9.29
CA MET A 169 20.78 -0.50 -9.38
C MET A 169 21.44 -0.96 -8.09
N LEU A 170 22.57 -1.66 -8.21
CA LEU A 170 23.38 -2.14 -7.10
C LEU A 170 24.71 -1.39 -6.98
N ASP A 171 24.96 -0.82 -5.80
CA ASP A 171 26.30 -0.45 -5.34
C ASP A 171 26.73 -1.44 -4.24
N ASP A 172 27.41 -2.53 -4.63
CA ASP A 172 27.67 -3.67 -3.74
C ASP A 172 28.66 -3.33 -2.61
N GLU A 173 29.48 -2.30 -2.78
CA GLU A 173 30.34 -1.77 -1.70
C GLU A 173 29.55 -1.32 -0.47
N ARG A 174 28.30 -0.87 -0.66
CA ARG A 174 27.43 -0.47 0.46
C ARG A 174 26.73 -1.67 1.09
N CYS A 175 26.71 -2.83 0.41
CA CYS A 175 26.03 -4.03 0.87
C CYS A 175 26.70 -4.62 2.11
N ILE A 176 25.92 -4.79 3.18
CA ILE A 176 26.35 -5.40 4.44
C ILE A 176 26.06 -6.91 4.52
N LEU A 177 25.76 -7.54 3.38
CA LEU A 177 25.54 -8.99 3.26
C LEU A 177 24.44 -9.55 4.19
N CYS A 178 23.41 -8.75 4.47
CA CYS A 178 22.33 -9.15 5.39
C CYS A 178 21.35 -10.18 4.80
N SER A 179 21.43 -10.46 3.49
CA SER A 179 20.61 -11.42 2.72
C SER A 179 19.09 -11.13 2.67
N ARG A 180 18.61 -9.94 3.08
CA ARG A 180 17.17 -9.60 3.01
C ARG A 180 16.63 -9.68 1.57
N CYS A 181 17.35 -9.12 0.60
CA CYS A 181 16.95 -9.14 -0.81
C CYS A 181 16.87 -10.56 -1.38
N ILE A 182 17.86 -11.41 -1.09
CA ILE A 182 17.91 -12.81 -1.52
C ILE A 182 16.69 -13.58 -0.97
N ARG A 183 16.45 -13.49 0.34
CA ARG A 183 15.31 -14.15 0.97
C ARG A 183 13.98 -13.65 0.45
N PHE A 184 13.85 -12.34 0.21
CA PHE A 184 12.64 -11.79 -0.39
C PHE A 184 12.35 -12.40 -1.77
N CYS A 185 13.38 -12.46 -2.63
CA CYS A 185 13.29 -13.07 -3.95
C CYS A 185 12.86 -14.55 -3.86
N GLN A 186 13.39 -15.31 -2.91
CA GLN A 186 13.11 -16.74 -2.73
C GLN A 186 11.75 -17.03 -2.06
N GLU A 187 11.40 -16.28 -1.02
CA GLU A 187 10.29 -16.61 -0.12
C GLU A 187 8.99 -15.89 -0.48
N VAL A 188 9.08 -14.70 -1.08
CA VAL A 188 7.94 -13.82 -1.33
C VAL A 188 7.68 -13.63 -2.81
N ALA A 189 8.69 -13.19 -3.57
CA ALA A 189 8.53 -12.95 -5.01
C ALA A 189 8.46 -14.25 -5.84
N ASP A 190 8.84 -15.39 -5.24
CA ASP A 190 8.96 -16.70 -5.90
C ASP A 190 9.81 -16.66 -7.18
N ASP A 191 10.88 -15.86 -7.14
CA ASP A 191 11.84 -15.70 -8.22
C ASP A 191 13.26 -15.64 -7.65
N ASP A 192 13.88 -16.80 -7.49
CA ASP A 192 15.25 -16.96 -7.01
C ASP A 192 16.25 -16.45 -8.06
N VAL A 193 16.48 -15.13 -8.05
CA VAL A 193 17.34 -14.42 -8.99
C VAL A 193 18.59 -13.81 -8.34
N LEU A 194 18.55 -13.50 -7.04
CA LEU A 194 19.67 -12.88 -6.33
C LEU A 194 20.45 -13.91 -5.51
N GLY A 195 21.78 -13.80 -5.49
CA GLY A 195 22.64 -14.66 -4.69
C GLY A 195 23.96 -14.00 -4.30
N PHE A 196 24.63 -14.57 -3.30
CA PHE A 196 26.02 -14.22 -2.99
C PHE A 196 26.97 -15.15 -3.74
N VAL A 197 27.97 -14.56 -4.38
CA VAL A 197 29.14 -15.25 -4.91
C VAL A 197 30.36 -14.96 -4.04
N ASP A 198 31.43 -15.74 -4.25
CA ASP A 198 32.66 -15.67 -3.46
C ASP A 198 32.47 -15.93 -1.96
N ARG A 199 33.54 -15.76 -1.15
CA ARG A 199 33.55 -16.07 0.28
C ARG A 199 34.31 -15.02 1.09
N GLY A 200 33.92 -14.87 2.35
CA GLY A 200 34.58 -13.96 3.30
C GLY A 200 34.32 -12.49 2.96
N SER A 201 35.34 -11.64 3.13
CA SER A 201 35.24 -10.20 2.84
C SER A 201 34.99 -9.87 1.36
N HIS A 202 35.27 -10.82 0.45
CA HIS A 202 35.09 -10.67 -0.98
C HIS A 202 33.72 -11.13 -1.48
N SER A 203 32.81 -11.56 -0.60
CA SER A 203 31.46 -11.94 -1.03
C SER A 203 30.71 -10.76 -1.64
N THR A 204 30.10 -10.97 -2.81
CA THR A 204 29.38 -9.95 -3.59
C THR A 204 27.98 -10.43 -3.94
N LEU A 205 27.02 -9.50 -3.89
CA LEU A 205 25.66 -9.74 -4.36
C LEU A 205 25.61 -9.66 -5.89
N THR A 206 24.97 -10.62 -6.53
CA THR A 206 24.78 -10.63 -7.99
C THR A 206 23.48 -11.31 -8.39
N CYS A 207 23.08 -11.15 -9.65
CA CYS A 207 22.03 -11.96 -10.26
C CYS A 207 22.58 -13.33 -10.69
N TYR A 208 21.73 -14.35 -10.68
CA TYR A 208 22.05 -15.65 -11.30
C TYR A 208 22.42 -15.45 -12.78
N PRO A 209 23.44 -16.13 -13.32
CA PRO A 209 23.86 -15.96 -14.70
C PRO A 209 22.70 -16.10 -15.71
N GLY A 210 22.49 -15.07 -16.53
CA GLY A 210 21.43 -15.03 -17.54
C GLY A 210 20.06 -14.58 -17.04
N LYS A 211 19.90 -14.28 -15.74
CA LYS A 211 18.69 -13.67 -15.20
C LYS A 211 18.89 -12.18 -14.86
N GLN A 212 17.79 -11.45 -14.79
CA GLN A 212 17.72 -10.08 -14.27
C GLN A 212 16.61 -10.00 -13.21
N LEU A 213 16.77 -9.09 -12.26
CA LEU A 213 15.77 -8.73 -11.27
C LEU A 213 14.66 -7.90 -11.94
N GLU A 214 13.75 -8.58 -12.64
CA GLU A 214 12.71 -7.97 -13.47
C GLU A 214 11.27 -8.33 -13.06
N ASN A 215 11.09 -9.22 -12.07
CA ASN A 215 9.77 -9.54 -11.53
C ASN A 215 9.03 -8.30 -11.00
N ASN A 216 7.69 -8.37 -10.95
CA ASN A 216 6.82 -7.25 -10.56
C ASN A 216 6.90 -6.89 -9.06
N TYR A 217 7.92 -7.36 -8.34
CA TYR A 217 8.14 -7.07 -6.93
C TYR A 217 9.58 -6.63 -6.63
N SER A 218 10.39 -6.38 -7.67
CA SER A 218 11.81 -6.07 -7.56
C SER A 218 12.12 -4.88 -6.66
N LEU A 219 11.30 -3.82 -6.67
CA LEU A 219 11.58 -2.62 -5.88
C LEU A 219 11.33 -2.81 -4.38
N ASN A 220 10.62 -3.86 -3.97
CA ASN A 220 10.56 -4.21 -2.54
C ASN A 220 11.95 -4.60 -2.00
N THR A 221 12.88 -5.05 -2.85
CA THR A 221 14.27 -5.28 -2.44
C THR A 221 15.01 -4.00 -2.07
N VAL A 222 14.61 -2.86 -2.65
CA VAL A 222 15.10 -1.52 -2.31
C VAL A 222 14.54 -1.11 -0.94
N ASP A 223 13.22 -1.25 -0.73
CA ASP A 223 12.58 -0.84 0.53
C ASP A 223 13.12 -1.61 1.75
N ILE A 224 13.38 -2.91 1.60
CA ILE A 224 13.90 -3.73 2.73
C ILE A 224 15.41 -3.63 2.90
N CYS A 225 16.14 -3.02 1.94
CA CYS A 225 17.57 -2.88 2.04
C CYS A 225 17.89 -1.91 3.19
N PRO A 226 18.59 -2.34 4.26
CA PRO A 226 18.88 -1.47 5.39
C PRO A 226 19.96 -0.40 5.10
N VAL A 227 20.48 -0.40 3.88
CA VAL A 227 21.60 0.41 3.38
C VAL A 227 21.31 0.82 1.95
N GLY A 228 21.98 1.87 1.45
CA GLY A 228 21.80 2.31 0.06
C GLY A 228 22.55 1.47 -0.99
N ALA A 229 22.56 0.15 -0.83
CA ALA A 229 23.18 -0.78 -1.78
C ALA A 229 22.26 -1.06 -2.96
N LEU A 230 20.98 -1.35 -2.70
CA LEU A 230 19.96 -1.48 -3.73
C LEU A 230 19.19 -0.17 -3.80
N THR A 231 19.11 0.44 -4.98
CA THR A 231 18.43 1.73 -5.18
C THR A 231 17.54 1.68 -6.40
N SER A 232 16.43 2.43 -6.37
CA SER A 232 15.53 2.58 -7.52
C SER A 232 16.17 3.46 -8.59
N LYS A 233 16.20 3.00 -9.85
CA LYS A 233 16.71 3.78 -10.99
C LYS A 233 15.98 5.10 -11.17
N SER A 234 14.67 5.14 -10.93
CA SER A 234 13.85 6.33 -11.16
C SER A 234 14.00 7.39 -10.06
N PHE A 235 14.36 6.98 -8.84
CA PHE A 235 14.44 7.87 -7.69
C PHE A 235 15.89 8.27 -7.34
N ARG A 236 16.86 7.41 -7.66
CA ARG A 236 18.26 7.61 -7.34
C ARG A 236 18.77 8.98 -7.80
N PHE A 237 19.28 9.76 -6.85
CA PHE A 237 19.82 11.11 -7.04
C PHE A 237 18.80 12.18 -7.44
N SER A 238 17.50 11.87 -7.41
CA SER A 238 16.44 12.84 -7.74
C SER A 238 16.10 13.78 -6.59
N MET A 239 16.10 13.28 -5.35
CA MET A 239 15.72 14.03 -4.15
C MET A 239 16.30 13.33 -2.90
N ARG A 240 16.45 14.07 -1.79
CA ARG A 240 16.81 13.49 -0.49
C ARG A 240 15.57 13.20 0.35
N ALA A 241 15.60 12.10 1.11
CA ALA A 241 14.47 11.63 1.91
C ALA A 241 13.90 12.70 2.85
N TRP A 242 14.75 13.47 3.54
CA TRP A 242 14.33 14.51 4.49
C TRP A 242 13.64 15.74 3.87
N PHE A 243 13.66 15.90 2.54
CA PHE A 243 12.88 16.95 1.87
C PHE A 243 11.46 16.51 1.52
N LEU A 244 11.21 15.20 1.47
CA LEU A 244 9.96 14.64 1.00
C LEU A 244 8.88 14.76 2.08
N LYS A 245 7.70 15.20 1.65
CA LYS A 245 6.47 15.05 2.43
C LYS A 245 5.89 13.68 2.15
N GLU A 246 5.63 12.92 3.21
CA GLU A 246 5.00 11.61 3.12
C GLU A 246 3.48 11.72 3.31
N THR A 247 2.72 11.16 2.39
CA THR A 247 1.26 11.15 2.46
C THR A 247 0.72 9.72 2.34
N PRO A 248 -0.07 9.22 3.31
CA PRO A 248 -0.73 7.93 3.21
C PRO A 248 -1.76 7.90 2.06
N ALA A 249 -1.67 6.88 1.20
CA ALA A 249 -2.60 6.66 0.10
C ALA A 249 -2.83 5.15 -0.13
N ILE A 250 -3.58 4.83 -1.19
CA ILE A 250 -3.94 3.47 -1.58
C ILE A 250 -3.56 3.25 -3.04
N CYS A 251 -2.92 2.11 -3.33
CA CYS A 251 -2.56 1.71 -4.69
C CYS A 251 -3.82 1.44 -5.52
N THR A 252 -3.89 2.04 -6.71
CA THR A 252 -5.06 1.93 -7.60
C THR A 252 -4.91 0.88 -8.71
N GLU A 253 -3.87 0.07 -8.67
CA GLU A 253 -3.54 -0.94 -9.69
C GLU A 253 -4.59 -2.07 -9.78
N SER A 254 -5.13 -2.50 -8.64
CA SER A 254 -6.09 -3.60 -8.57
C SER A 254 -6.97 -3.52 -7.34
N SER A 255 -7.94 -4.43 -7.24
CA SER A 255 -8.87 -4.54 -6.12
C SER A 255 -8.22 -4.86 -4.78
N VAL A 256 -6.93 -5.21 -4.74
CA VAL A 256 -6.21 -5.47 -3.49
C VAL A 256 -6.16 -4.22 -2.60
N GLY A 257 -5.98 -3.04 -3.20
CA GLY A 257 -5.90 -1.78 -2.46
C GLY A 257 -4.73 -1.73 -1.47
N CYS A 258 -3.51 -2.03 -1.95
CA CYS A 258 -2.31 -2.00 -1.11
C CYS A 258 -2.15 -0.63 -0.42
N ASN A 259 -1.80 -0.64 0.87
CA ASN A 259 -1.46 0.58 1.59
C ASN A 259 -0.10 1.09 1.09
N ILE A 260 -0.04 2.36 0.73
CA ILE A 260 1.16 3.00 0.19
C ILE A 260 1.43 4.34 0.88
N THR A 261 2.68 4.79 0.76
CA THR A 261 3.12 6.13 1.10
C THR A 261 3.56 6.82 -0.19
N VAL A 262 3.00 8.00 -0.45
CA VAL A 262 3.39 8.85 -1.57
C VAL A 262 4.33 9.93 -1.05
N SER A 263 5.56 9.93 -1.56
CA SER A 263 6.57 10.91 -1.20
C SER A 263 6.61 12.02 -2.25
N SER A 264 6.26 13.26 -1.85
CA SER A 264 6.16 14.41 -2.75
C SER A 264 6.93 15.63 -2.24
N ARG A 265 7.30 16.52 -3.17
CA ARG A 265 7.90 17.83 -2.88
C ARG A 265 7.43 18.83 -3.93
N GLU A 266 7.04 20.03 -3.49
CA GLU A 266 6.70 21.15 -4.40
C GLU A 266 5.64 20.78 -5.45
N GLY A 267 4.70 19.89 -5.10
CA GLY A 267 3.63 19.43 -5.97
C GLY A 267 4.02 18.31 -6.94
N VAL A 268 5.25 17.81 -6.88
CA VAL A 268 5.74 16.68 -7.69
C VAL A 268 5.86 15.43 -6.83
N VAL A 269 5.38 14.29 -7.34
CA VAL A 269 5.57 12.97 -6.71
C VAL A 269 6.90 12.40 -7.18
N HIS A 270 7.77 12.03 -6.23
CA HIS A 270 9.10 11.47 -6.55
C HIS A 270 9.13 9.94 -6.47
N ARG A 271 8.41 9.35 -5.51
CA ARG A 271 8.34 7.90 -5.34
C ARG A 271 7.06 7.47 -4.62
N ILE A 272 6.70 6.21 -4.81
CA ILE A 272 5.69 5.49 -4.03
C ILE A 272 6.37 4.29 -3.37
N THR A 273 6.17 4.15 -2.06
CA THR A 273 6.67 3.03 -1.24
C THR A 273 5.51 2.31 -0.54
N PRO A 274 5.65 1.03 -0.18
CA PRO A 274 4.60 0.31 0.55
C PRO A 274 4.50 0.86 1.97
N ARG A 275 3.27 0.97 2.48
CA ARG A 275 3.00 1.24 3.89
C ARG A 275 2.50 -0.04 4.52
N ARG A 276 3.04 -0.39 5.68
CA ARG A 276 2.74 -1.67 6.34
C ARG A 276 1.25 -1.78 6.68
N ASN A 277 0.62 -2.88 6.27
CA ASN A 277 -0.71 -3.31 6.71
C ASN A 277 -0.80 -4.84 6.65
N ASP A 278 -0.65 -5.47 7.80
CA ASP A 278 -0.62 -6.93 7.96
C ASP A 278 -1.95 -7.63 7.63
N ALA A 279 -3.02 -6.86 7.39
CA ALA A 279 -4.30 -7.40 6.92
C ALA A 279 -4.49 -7.29 5.40
N VAL A 280 -3.62 -6.57 4.67
CA VAL A 280 -3.75 -6.32 3.23
C VAL A 280 -2.49 -6.70 2.47
N ASN A 281 -1.41 -5.93 2.63
CA ASN A 281 -0.21 -6.05 1.81
C ASN A 281 1.05 -6.41 2.59
N ASP A 282 0.92 -6.69 3.90
CA ASP A 282 2.06 -6.79 4.81
C ASP A 282 2.96 -5.57 4.67
N THR A 283 4.14 -5.70 4.06
CA THR A 283 5.09 -4.62 3.78
C THR A 283 5.41 -4.50 2.29
N TRP A 284 4.63 -5.16 1.43
CA TRP A 284 4.94 -5.34 0.02
C TRP A 284 4.02 -4.49 -0.87
N MET A 285 4.44 -4.24 -2.10
CA MET A 285 3.58 -3.75 -3.17
C MET A 285 4.12 -4.15 -4.54
N PRO A 286 3.26 -4.30 -5.56
CA PRO A 286 3.72 -4.54 -6.92
C PRO A 286 4.44 -3.31 -7.50
N ASP A 287 5.43 -3.56 -8.36
CA ASP A 287 6.21 -2.53 -9.05
C ASP A 287 5.33 -1.72 -10.00
N SER A 288 4.35 -2.36 -10.69
CA SER A 288 3.37 -1.65 -11.53
C SER A 288 2.62 -0.57 -10.75
N GLY A 289 2.27 -0.86 -9.49
CA GLY A 289 1.64 0.11 -8.58
C GLY A 289 2.53 1.30 -8.23
N ARG A 290 3.86 1.18 -8.32
CA ARG A 290 4.80 2.28 -8.06
C ARG A 290 4.90 3.26 -9.21
N GLU A 291 4.47 2.87 -10.41
CA GLU A 291 4.54 3.70 -11.60
C GLU A 291 3.26 4.52 -11.83
N LEU A 292 2.20 4.27 -11.06
CA LEU A 292 0.90 4.92 -11.21
C LEU A 292 0.95 6.45 -11.09
N PHE A 293 1.91 7.01 -10.36
CA PHE A 293 2.03 8.47 -10.27
C PHE A 293 2.45 9.13 -11.59
N ARG A 294 3.01 8.37 -12.55
CA ARG A 294 3.37 8.91 -13.87
C ARG A 294 2.15 9.44 -14.64
N GLU A 295 0.94 8.98 -14.31
CA GLU A 295 -0.32 9.52 -14.88
C GLU A 295 -0.52 11.02 -14.60
N ILE A 296 0.07 11.54 -13.52
CA ILE A 296 -0.01 12.96 -13.15
C ILE A 296 0.72 13.82 -14.19
N GLU A 297 1.85 13.32 -14.69
CA GLU A 297 2.74 14.03 -15.61
C GLU A 297 2.59 13.59 -17.07
N ASP A 298 1.63 12.71 -17.36
CA ASP A 298 1.37 12.22 -18.72
C ASP A 298 1.07 13.38 -19.69
N GLU A 299 1.61 13.30 -20.89
CA GLU A 299 1.42 14.33 -21.93
C GLU A 299 -0.05 14.46 -22.34
N ASN A 300 -0.84 13.38 -22.21
CA ASN A 300 -2.27 13.35 -22.52
C ASN A 300 -3.15 13.82 -21.36
N ARG A 301 -2.58 14.37 -20.27
CA ARG A 301 -3.35 14.85 -19.12
C ARG A 301 -4.39 15.90 -19.51
N LEU A 302 -5.66 15.66 -19.16
CA LEU A 302 -6.72 16.65 -19.32
C LEU A 302 -6.58 17.74 -18.25
N ARG A 303 -6.36 18.98 -18.71
CA ARG A 303 -6.16 20.15 -17.82
C ARG A 303 -7.23 21.23 -17.96
N THR A 304 -7.95 21.25 -19.08
CA THR A 304 -8.94 22.27 -19.41
C THR A 304 -10.32 21.66 -19.59
N PHE A 305 -11.36 22.39 -19.18
CA PHE A 305 -12.73 22.05 -19.53
C PHE A 305 -12.94 22.32 -21.01
N ARG A 306 -13.60 21.41 -21.73
CA ARG A 306 -13.87 21.58 -23.16
C ARG A 306 -15.35 21.40 -23.48
N VAL A 307 -15.86 22.24 -24.36
CA VAL A 307 -17.14 22.06 -25.04
C VAL A 307 -16.88 22.06 -26.54
N ALA A 308 -17.34 21.03 -27.24
CA ALA A 308 -17.10 20.87 -28.67
C ALA A 308 -15.59 20.92 -29.04
N GLN A 309 -14.74 20.36 -28.18
CA GLN A 309 -13.27 20.38 -28.30
C GLN A 309 -12.64 21.78 -28.26
N LYS A 310 -13.35 22.79 -27.73
CA LYS A 310 -12.81 24.12 -27.44
C LYS A 310 -12.72 24.32 -25.93
N ASP A 311 -11.65 24.93 -25.48
CA ASP A 311 -11.46 25.28 -24.06
C ASP A 311 -12.51 26.31 -23.62
N VAL A 312 -13.12 26.07 -22.46
CA VAL A 312 -14.17 26.90 -21.86
C VAL A 312 -13.97 27.02 -20.35
N SER A 313 -14.75 27.90 -19.70
CA SER A 313 -14.77 27.97 -18.24
C SER A 313 -15.49 26.77 -17.61
N LEU A 314 -15.24 26.53 -16.33
CA LEU A 314 -15.97 25.53 -15.54
C LEU A 314 -17.49 25.72 -15.61
N ASP A 315 -17.95 26.96 -15.42
CA ASP A 315 -19.39 27.27 -15.36
C ASP A 315 -20.06 27.04 -16.73
N GLU A 316 -19.39 27.41 -17.82
CA GLU A 316 -19.89 27.12 -19.18
C GLU A 316 -19.95 25.62 -19.44
N ALA A 317 -18.91 24.86 -19.07
CA ALA A 317 -18.87 23.41 -19.26
C ALA A 317 -19.99 22.70 -18.46
N LEU A 318 -20.22 23.12 -17.22
CA LEU A 318 -21.27 22.57 -16.36
C LEU A 318 -22.68 22.92 -16.87
N ALA A 319 -22.92 24.15 -17.30
CA ALA A 319 -24.20 24.57 -17.87
C ALA A 319 -24.53 23.80 -19.18
N VAL A 320 -23.52 23.58 -20.03
CA VAL A 320 -23.70 22.78 -21.24
C VAL A 320 -23.93 21.31 -20.91
N ALA A 321 -23.17 20.75 -19.95
CA ALA A 321 -23.35 19.38 -19.49
C ALA A 321 -24.75 19.15 -18.90
N SER A 322 -25.20 20.01 -17.98
CA SER A 322 -26.51 19.91 -17.33
C SER A 322 -27.65 19.97 -18.36
N ASN A 323 -27.54 20.85 -19.37
CA ASN A 323 -28.52 20.96 -20.46
C ASN A 323 -28.59 19.70 -21.35
N PHE A 324 -27.46 19.01 -21.59
CA PHE A 324 -27.49 17.74 -22.33
C PHE A 324 -28.05 16.58 -21.51
N LEU A 325 -27.83 16.61 -20.20
CA LEU A 325 -28.30 15.59 -19.27
C LEU A 325 -29.80 15.76 -18.94
N SER A 326 -30.31 16.99 -18.88
CA SER A 326 -31.72 17.26 -18.55
C SER A 326 -32.71 16.94 -19.69
N LYS A 327 -32.22 16.73 -20.92
CA LYS A 327 -33.06 16.41 -22.10
C LYS A 327 -33.64 14.98 -22.12
N GLY A 328 -33.36 14.18 -21.10
CA GLY A 328 -33.83 12.79 -20.97
C GLY A 328 -33.09 11.80 -21.87
N ALA A 329 -33.42 10.50 -21.72
CA ALA A 329 -32.73 9.40 -22.41
C ALA A 329 -31.22 9.35 -22.13
N VAL A 330 -30.84 9.52 -20.86
CA VAL A 330 -29.43 9.51 -20.41
C VAL A 330 -29.03 8.12 -19.96
N ALA A 331 -27.78 7.72 -20.20
CA ALA A 331 -27.12 6.63 -19.48
C ALA A 331 -25.92 7.15 -18.70
N VAL A 332 -25.71 6.63 -17.48
CA VAL A 332 -24.55 6.98 -16.65
C VAL A 332 -23.60 5.78 -16.61
N VAL A 333 -22.36 5.97 -17.06
CA VAL A 333 -21.28 5.00 -17.00
C VAL A 333 -20.31 5.43 -15.90
N GLY A 334 -20.31 4.73 -14.77
CA GLY A 334 -19.36 4.95 -13.68
C GLY A 334 -18.11 4.09 -13.81
N SER A 335 -17.10 4.41 -13.01
CA SER A 335 -15.83 3.69 -12.97
C SER A 335 -15.55 3.12 -11.57
N GLY A 336 -14.93 1.94 -11.54
CA GLY A 336 -14.40 1.32 -10.33
C GLY A 336 -13.20 2.07 -9.73
N SER A 337 -12.70 3.12 -10.39
CA SER A 337 -11.64 4.00 -9.88
C SER A 337 -12.17 5.26 -9.18
N CYS A 338 -13.48 5.52 -9.22
CA CYS A 338 -14.11 6.58 -8.42
C CYS A 338 -14.09 6.22 -6.93
N SER A 339 -13.99 7.21 -6.06
CA SER A 339 -14.10 7.00 -4.61
C SER A 339 -15.52 6.62 -4.20
N VAL A 340 -15.69 6.11 -2.98
CA VAL A 340 -17.01 5.79 -2.40
C VAL A 340 -17.92 7.02 -2.43
N GLU A 341 -17.37 8.17 -2.10
CA GLU A 341 -18.07 9.47 -2.07
C GLU A 341 -18.55 9.88 -3.47
N GLU A 342 -17.69 9.75 -4.48
CA GLU A 342 -18.04 10.05 -5.87
C GLU A 342 -19.08 9.09 -6.44
N GLN A 343 -18.96 7.81 -6.16
CA GLN A 343 -19.94 6.80 -6.58
C GLN A 343 -21.31 7.05 -5.93
N PHE A 344 -21.34 7.53 -4.68
CA PHE A 344 -22.58 7.95 -4.03
C PHE A 344 -23.20 9.19 -4.70
N LEU A 345 -22.41 10.21 -5.06
CA LEU A 345 -22.90 11.36 -5.81
C LEU A 345 -23.37 10.96 -7.22
N LEU A 346 -22.65 10.08 -7.90
CA LEU A 346 -23.06 9.54 -9.21
C LEU A 346 -24.38 8.79 -9.11
N LYS A 347 -24.62 8.03 -8.03
CA LYS A 347 -25.92 7.40 -7.77
C LYS A 347 -27.03 8.44 -7.58
N LYS A 348 -26.76 9.53 -6.86
CA LYS A 348 -27.73 10.63 -6.71
C LYS A 348 -28.06 11.29 -8.05
N ILE A 349 -27.05 11.54 -8.89
CA ILE A 349 -27.23 12.08 -10.24
C ILE A 349 -28.04 11.09 -11.10
N ALA A 350 -27.68 9.81 -11.13
CA ALA A 350 -28.38 8.80 -11.90
C ALA A 350 -29.86 8.67 -11.49
N ASN A 351 -30.13 8.68 -10.18
CA ASN A 351 -31.49 8.66 -9.66
C ASN A 351 -32.29 9.92 -10.05
N TYR A 352 -31.66 11.10 -9.98
CA TYR A 352 -32.32 12.36 -10.38
C TYR A 352 -32.66 12.38 -11.88
N LEU A 353 -31.78 11.82 -12.72
CA LEU A 353 -31.98 11.72 -14.17
C LEU A 353 -32.86 10.53 -14.60
N GLU A 354 -33.29 9.70 -13.65
CA GLU A 354 -33.93 8.40 -13.91
C GLU A 354 -33.14 7.53 -14.91
N ALA A 355 -31.81 7.67 -14.85
CA ALA A 355 -30.90 7.11 -15.83
C ALA A 355 -30.43 5.70 -15.42
N PRO A 356 -30.41 4.72 -16.35
CA PRO A 356 -29.72 3.46 -16.12
C PRO A 356 -28.23 3.67 -15.84
N THR A 357 -27.72 2.93 -14.85
CA THR A 357 -26.30 2.91 -14.51
C THR A 357 -25.58 1.72 -15.15
N PHE A 358 -24.33 1.95 -15.53
CA PHE A 358 -23.43 0.94 -16.06
C PHE A 358 -22.05 1.13 -15.44
N VAL A 359 -21.34 0.02 -15.23
CA VAL A 359 -19.92 -0.02 -14.85
C VAL A 359 -19.29 -1.13 -15.68
N ARG A 360 -18.06 -0.92 -16.14
CA ARG A 360 -17.26 -1.93 -16.83
C ARG A 360 -16.34 -2.59 -15.81
N GLY A 361 -16.22 -3.92 -15.86
CA GLY A 361 -15.16 -4.64 -15.15
C GLY A 361 -13.84 -4.52 -15.91
N HIS A 362 -12.75 -4.25 -15.21
CA HIS A 362 -11.41 -4.35 -15.80
C HIS A 362 -10.77 -5.61 -15.25
N ILE A 363 -10.58 -6.62 -16.10
CA ILE A 363 -10.09 -7.94 -15.70
C ILE A 363 -8.73 -8.17 -16.35
N GLY A 364 -7.76 -8.64 -15.56
CA GLY A 364 -6.43 -8.99 -16.02
C GLY A 364 -5.92 -10.26 -15.35
N GLU A 365 -4.65 -10.57 -15.58
CA GLU A 365 -3.99 -11.72 -14.97
C GLU A 365 -3.67 -11.46 -13.49
N GLU A 366 -3.95 -12.45 -12.65
CA GLU A 366 -3.57 -12.42 -11.24
C GLU A 366 -2.21 -13.09 -11.01
N ASP A 367 -1.48 -12.67 -9.97
CA ASP A 367 -0.16 -13.22 -9.64
C ASP A 367 -0.12 -14.06 -8.36
N GLY A 368 -1.27 -14.28 -7.72
CA GLY A 368 -1.35 -15.02 -6.46
C GLY A 368 -0.80 -14.28 -5.23
N LEU A 369 -0.39 -13.01 -5.38
CA LEU A 369 0.13 -12.14 -4.33
C LEU A 369 -0.75 -10.89 -4.19
N LEU A 370 -0.29 -9.75 -4.73
CA LEU A 370 -0.90 -8.43 -4.55
C LEU A 370 -1.42 -7.80 -5.85
N LEU A 371 -1.39 -8.53 -6.96
CA LEU A 371 -1.96 -8.11 -8.24
C LEU A 371 -3.21 -8.97 -8.51
N SER A 372 -4.38 -8.44 -8.16
CA SER A 372 -5.66 -9.14 -8.31
C SER A 372 -6.18 -9.10 -9.74
N ALA A 373 -6.87 -10.16 -10.19
CA ALA A 373 -7.55 -10.22 -11.48
C ALA A 373 -8.50 -9.04 -11.72
N ASP A 374 -9.18 -8.55 -10.68
CA ASP A 374 -9.96 -7.32 -10.75
C ASP A 374 -9.02 -6.11 -10.67
N ARG A 375 -8.87 -5.39 -11.79
CA ARG A 375 -8.01 -4.21 -11.95
C ARG A 375 -8.66 -2.91 -11.48
N THR A 376 -9.78 -2.99 -10.76
CA THR A 376 -10.46 -1.80 -10.26
C THR A 376 -10.31 -1.68 -8.73
N PRO A 377 -9.84 -0.52 -8.23
CA PRO A 377 -9.54 -0.38 -6.80
C PRO A 377 -10.79 -0.27 -5.91
N ASN A 378 -11.95 0.10 -6.48
CA ASN A 378 -13.14 0.44 -5.70
C ASN A 378 -14.45 -0.02 -6.34
N LEU A 379 -14.46 -1.16 -7.03
CA LEU A 379 -15.71 -1.76 -7.51
C LEU A 379 -16.66 -2.13 -6.36
N ARG A 380 -16.11 -2.56 -5.22
CA ARG A 380 -16.93 -2.87 -4.03
C ARG A 380 -17.52 -1.62 -3.40
N GLY A 381 -16.91 -0.45 -3.58
CA GLY A 381 -17.55 0.84 -3.31
C GLY A 381 -18.85 0.99 -4.10
N ALA A 382 -18.86 0.59 -5.38
CA ALA A 382 -20.01 0.79 -6.24
C ALA A 382 -21.16 -0.13 -5.83
N LEU A 383 -20.85 -1.32 -5.30
CA LEU A 383 -21.80 -2.21 -4.66
C LEU A 383 -22.32 -1.62 -3.33
N ALA A 384 -21.40 -1.17 -2.46
CA ALA A 384 -21.70 -0.65 -1.13
C ALA A 384 -22.59 0.62 -1.17
N THR A 385 -22.31 1.53 -2.11
CA THR A 385 -23.13 2.71 -2.36
C THR A 385 -24.45 2.37 -3.05
N GLY A 386 -24.57 1.18 -3.64
CA GLY A 386 -25.71 0.74 -4.44
C GLY A 386 -25.79 1.41 -5.81
N PHE A 387 -24.67 1.90 -6.34
CA PHE A 387 -24.57 2.36 -7.73
C PHE A 387 -24.73 1.20 -8.72
N ILE A 388 -24.25 0.01 -8.32
CA ILE A 388 -24.50 -1.27 -8.98
C ILE A 388 -24.98 -2.32 -7.96
N SER A 389 -25.61 -3.38 -8.44
CA SER A 389 -26.12 -4.49 -7.62
C SER A 389 -25.49 -5.84 -7.94
N ARG A 390 -24.64 -5.90 -8.97
CA ARG A 390 -24.02 -7.12 -9.51
C ARG A 390 -22.61 -6.81 -9.99
N TYR A 391 -21.75 -7.82 -9.98
CA TYR A 391 -20.42 -7.73 -10.57
C TYR A 391 -20.54 -7.45 -12.08
N PRO A 392 -19.88 -6.42 -12.63
CA PRO A 392 -20.04 -6.01 -14.02
C PRO A 392 -19.29 -6.93 -14.99
N SER A 393 -19.72 -6.94 -16.24
CA SER A 393 -18.96 -7.54 -17.35
C SER A 393 -17.87 -6.61 -17.86
N GLU A 394 -16.89 -7.15 -18.59
CA GLU A 394 -15.79 -6.38 -19.21
C GLU A 394 -16.21 -5.45 -20.36
N ASN A 395 -17.46 -5.56 -20.81
CA ASN A 395 -17.98 -4.74 -21.91
C ASN A 395 -19.36 -4.17 -21.58
N LEU A 396 -19.69 -3.09 -22.28
CA LEU A 396 -20.92 -2.34 -22.18
C LEU A 396 -21.87 -2.65 -23.34
N LYS A 397 -21.90 -3.90 -23.83
CA LYS A 397 -22.80 -4.33 -24.93
C LYS A 397 -24.27 -4.04 -24.65
N ALA A 398 -24.69 -4.11 -23.39
CA ALA A 398 -26.04 -3.75 -22.99
C ALA A 398 -26.36 -2.27 -23.28
N LEU A 399 -25.43 -1.36 -22.97
CA LEU A 399 -25.55 0.05 -23.31
C LEU A 399 -25.55 0.25 -24.83
N GLY A 400 -24.62 -0.38 -25.55
CA GLY A 400 -24.54 -0.30 -27.00
C GLY A 400 -25.85 -0.71 -27.70
N ARG A 401 -26.51 -1.79 -27.24
CA ARG A 401 -27.83 -2.20 -27.75
C ARG A 401 -28.92 -1.15 -27.54
N ARG A 402 -28.92 -0.46 -26.39
CA ARG A 402 -29.91 0.58 -26.09
C ARG A 402 -29.67 1.85 -26.91
N ILE A 403 -28.40 2.20 -27.14
CA ILE A 403 -28.02 3.26 -28.07
C ILE A 403 -28.52 2.95 -29.48
N SER A 404 -28.25 1.75 -30.00
CA SER A 404 -28.69 1.35 -31.35
C SER A 404 -30.21 1.32 -31.52
N LYS A 405 -30.97 1.19 -30.43
CA LYS A 405 -32.44 1.28 -30.42
C LYS A 405 -32.97 2.71 -30.32
N GLY A 406 -32.10 3.71 -30.13
CA GLY A 406 -32.48 5.11 -29.90
C GLY A 406 -33.05 5.38 -28.50
N GLU A 407 -32.90 4.44 -27.55
CA GLU A 407 -33.37 4.61 -26.17
C GLU A 407 -32.48 5.56 -25.36
N ILE A 408 -31.23 5.75 -25.78
CA ILE A 408 -30.24 6.60 -25.14
C ILE A 408 -29.80 7.67 -26.16
N LYS A 409 -29.82 8.93 -25.75
CA LYS A 409 -29.38 10.09 -26.54
C LYS A 409 -28.16 10.79 -25.95
N THR A 410 -27.92 10.64 -24.64
CA THR A 410 -26.76 11.21 -23.95
C THR A 410 -26.10 10.16 -23.07
N VAL A 411 -24.78 10.06 -23.11
CA VAL A 411 -23.99 9.19 -22.21
C VAL A 411 -23.10 10.07 -21.35
N PHE A 412 -23.25 9.95 -20.03
CA PHE A 412 -22.32 10.52 -19.06
C PHE A 412 -21.29 9.46 -18.68
N SER A 413 -20.07 9.56 -19.20
CA SER A 413 -18.99 8.60 -18.97
C SER A 413 -17.96 9.15 -17.99
N ILE A 414 -17.70 8.38 -16.93
CA ILE A 414 -16.74 8.72 -15.89
C ILE A 414 -15.55 7.78 -16.00
N ARG A 415 -14.37 8.34 -16.33
CA ARG A 415 -13.06 7.67 -16.37
C ARG A 415 -13.02 6.41 -17.22
N GLU A 416 -13.96 6.24 -18.14
CA GLU A 416 -14.08 5.04 -18.97
C GLU A 416 -14.02 5.41 -20.45
N ASP A 417 -13.13 4.75 -21.19
CA ASP A 417 -13.14 4.82 -22.65
C ASP A 417 -14.22 3.86 -23.18
N LEU A 418 -15.30 4.44 -23.69
CA LEU A 418 -16.43 3.72 -24.25
C LEU A 418 -16.03 2.85 -25.46
N PHE A 419 -14.98 3.20 -26.19
CA PHE A 419 -14.47 2.37 -27.29
C PHE A 419 -13.87 1.07 -26.76
N GLU A 420 -13.00 1.15 -25.74
CA GLU A 420 -12.43 -0.02 -25.09
C GLU A 420 -13.50 -0.84 -24.35
N ALA A 421 -14.55 -0.18 -23.86
CA ALA A 421 -15.72 -0.82 -23.29
C ALA A 421 -16.60 -1.56 -24.33
N GLY A 422 -16.23 -1.53 -25.61
CA GLY A 422 -16.85 -2.29 -26.69
C GLY A 422 -17.98 -1.57 -27.43
N LEU A 423 -18.09 -0.24 -27.32
CA LEU A 423 -19.00 0.55 -28.16
C LEU A 423 -18.33 0.90 -29.50
N THR A 424 -19.14 0.84 -30.55
CA THR A 424 -18.68 1.15 -31.92
C THR A 424 -18.74 2.66 -32.22
N ALA A 425 -17.99 3.11 -33.22
CA ALA A 425 -18.03 4.50 -33.67
C ALA A 425 -19.44 4.90 -34.17
N GLU A 426 -20.17 3.97 -34.79
CA GLU A 426 -21.53 4.15 -35.30
C GLU A 426 -22.54 4.37 -34.16
N GLN A 427 -22.37 3.66 -33.05
CA GLN A 427 -23.18 3.86 -31.85
C GLN A 427 -22.88 5.22 -31.21
N LEU A 428 -21.60 5.57 -31.07
CA LEU A 428 -21.21 6.83 -30.42
C LEU A 428 -21.59 8.07 -31.24
N LYS A 429 -21.74 7.95 -32.57
CA LYS A 429 -22.30 9.02 -33.42
C LYS A 429 -23.78 9.31 -33.13
N GLN A 430 -24.53 8.37 -32.55
CA GLN A 430 -25.96 8.52 -32.26
C GLN A 430 -26.24 9.23 -30.94
N VAL A 431 -25.21 9.44 -30.12
CA VAL A 431 -25.34 10.02 -28.77
C VAL A 431 -24.42 11.21 -28.57
N GLN A 432 -24.81 12.10 -27.67
CA GLN A 432 -23.91 13.09 -27.10
C GLN A 432 -23.15 12.47 -25.93
N VAL A 433 -21.86 12.71 -25.82
CA VAL A 433 -21.04 12.21 -24.70
C VAL A 433 -20.60 13.38 -23.82
N VAL A 434 -20.88 13.27 -22.53
CA VAL A 434 -20.26 14.08 -21.48
C VAL A 434 -19.21 13.18 -20.83
N TYR A 435 -17.93 13.54 -20.93
CA TYR A 435 -16.81 12.75 -20.40
C TYR A 435 -16.18 13.46 -19.22
N LEU A 436 -16.01 12.76 -18.10
CA LEU A 436 -15.23 13.19 -16.95
C LEU A 436 -14.05 12.24 -16.78
N GLY A 437 -12.81 12.71 -16.86
CA GLY A 437 -11.66 11.81 -16.78
C GLY A 437 -10.32 12.52 -16.67
N THR A 438 -9.27 11.75 -16.40
CA THR A 438 -7.92 12.24 -16.12
C THR A 438 -7.07 12.39 -17.38
N LEU A 439 -7.13 11.41 -18.29
CA LEU A 439 -6.36 11.38 -19.52
C LEU A 439 -7.24 11.54 -20.76
N GLU A 440 -6.66 12.09 -21.81
CA GLU A 440 -7.29 12.11 -23.13
C GLU A 440 -7.28 10.70 -23.75
N ASN A 441 -8.43 10.28 -24.29
CA ASN A 441 -8.60 8.98 -24.93
C ASN A 441 -9.55 9.10 -26.14
N GLN A 442 -9.95 7.97 -26.73
CA GLN A 442 -10.79 8.00 -27.93
C GLN A 442 -12.19 8.57 -27.64
N THR A 443 -12.71 8.33 -26.43
CA THR A 443 -14.00 8.86 -25.98
C THR A 443 -13.93 10.37 -25.76
N SER A 444 -12.93 10.88 -25.05
CA SER A 444 -12.82 12.31 -24.75
C SER A 444 -12.65 13.17 -26.02
N ARG A 445 -11.91 12.67 -27.02
CA ARG A 445 -11.74 13.34 -28.34
C ARG A 445 -13.04 13.48 -29.13
N LYS A 446 -14.03 12.63 -28.86
CA LYS A 446 -15.36 12.67 -29.49
C LYS A 446 -16.43 13.21 -28.56
N ALA A 447 -16.10 13.49 -27.30
CA ALA A 447 -17.04 14.00 -26.33
C ALA A 447 -17.49 15.41 -26.68
N ARG A 448 -18.77 15.68 -26.43
CA ARG A 448 -19.36 17.00 -26.58
C ARG A 448 -18.93 17.92 -25.44
N VAL A 449 -18.78 17.37 -24.24
CA VAL A 449 -18.24 18.05 -23.07
C VAL A 449 -17.15 17.17 -22.46
N VAL A 450 -16.01 17.77 -22.12
CA VAL A 450 -14.91 17.12 -21.40
C VAL A 450 -14.67 17.88 -20.10
N LEU A 451 -14.72 17.17 -18.99
CA LEU A 451 -14.46 17.67 -17.65
C LEU A 451 -13.17 17.00 -17.12
N PRO A 452 -12.08 17.75 -16.92
CA PRO A 452 -10.85 17.20 -16.35
C PRO A 452 -11.07 16.76 -14.90
N ALA A 453 -10.60 15.55 -14.60
CA ALA A 453 -10.69 14.92 -13.28
C ALA A 453 -9.31 14.82 -12.63
N GLN A 454 -9.26 14.60 -11.32
CA GLN A 454 -8.02 14.51 -10.53
C GLN A 454 -7.65 13.06 -10.20
N THR A 455 -6.37 12.67 -10.21
CA THR A 455 -5.98 11.31 -9.80
C THR A 455 -6.28 11.06 -8.32
N SER A 456 -6.20 9.80 -7.85
CA SER A 456 -6.27 9.47 -6.43
C SER A 456 -5.16 10.12 -5.59
N PHE A 457 -4.05 10.55 -6.20
CA PHE A 457 -2.96 11.26 -5.52
C PHE A 457 -3.21 12.77 -5.40
N GLU A 458 -4.14 13.30 -6.20
CA GLU A 458 -4.47 14.72 -6.29
C GLU A 458 -5.70 15.11 -5.46
N ARG A 459 -6.36 14.13 -4.82
CA ARG A 459 -7.56 14.33 -4.00
C ARG A 459 -7.61 13.36 -2.82
N SER A 460 -8.58 13.56 -1.94
CA SER A 460 -8.85 12.67 -0.80
C SER A 460 -10.17 11.94 -0.99
N GLY A 461 -10.27 10.74 -0.44
CA GLY A 461 -11.50 9.94 -0.49
C GLY A 461 -11.29 8.54 0.06
N SER A 462 -12.27 7.67 -0.18
CA SER A 462 -12.23 6.29 0.33
C SER A 462 -12.43 5.25 -0.77
N PHE A 463 -11.78 4.11 -0.60
CA PHE A 463 -11.96 2.90 -1.42
C PHE A 463 -12.36 1.71 -0.55
N ILE A 464 -13.01 0.73 -1.17
CA ILE A 464 -13.34 -0.56 -0.56
C ILE A 464 -12.66 -1.64 -1.38
N ASN A 465 -11.64 -2.26 -0.78
CA ASN A 465 -10.83 -3.28 -1.42
C ASN A 465 -11.53 -4.64 -1.49
N GLN A 466 -10.82 -5.64 -1.99
CA GLN A 466 -11.36 -6.97 -2.26
C GLN A 466 -11.92 -7.72 -1.06
N GLN A 467 -11.43 -7.40 0.14
CA GLN A 467 -11.87 -7.97 1.41
C GLN A 467 -13.13 -7.28 1.96
N PHE A 468 -13.67 -6.27 1.27
CA PHE A 468 -14.62 -5.30 1.84
C PHE A 468 -14.02 -4.47 2.97
N ARG A 469 -12.72 -4.18 2.91
CA ARG A 469 -12.08 -3.24 3.83
C ARG A 469 -12.21 -1.82 3.29
N LEU A 470 -12.85 -0.95 4.05
CA LEU A 470 -12.92 0.49 3.78
C LEU A 470 -11.59 1.13 4.17
N GLN A 471 -10.90 1.74 3.21
CA GLN A 471 -9.61 2.41 3.39
C GLN A 471 -9.71 3.85 2.89
N LYS A 472 -9.09 4.78 3.61
CA LYS A 472 -9.00 6.18 3.20
C LYS A 472 -7.66 6.49 2.55
N PHE A 473 -7.66 7.37 1.56
CA PHE A 473 -6.46 7.96 0.95
C PHE A 473 -6.52 9.48 1.05
N LEU A 474 -5.35 10.11 1.13
CA LEU A 474 -5.20 11.55 1.29
C LEU A 474 -4.52 12.17 0.07
N GLN A 475 -4.88 13.42 -0.21
CA GLN A 475 -4.25 14.23 -1.25
C GLN A 475 -2.75 14.43 -0.97
N ALA A 476 -1.90 13.91 -1.85
CA ALA A 476 -0.45 13.99 -1.77
C ALA A 476 0.12 15.23 -2.47
N VAL A 477 -0.49 15.61 -3.60
CA VAL A 477 -0.11 16.77 -4.43
C VAL A 477 -1.37 17.53 -4.87
N PRO A 478 -1.29 18.83 -5.19
CA PRO A 478 -2.42 19.54 -5.79
C PRO A 478 -2.70 19.01 -7.21
N GLY A 479 -3.97 19.00 -7.61
CA GLY A 479 -4.34 18.73 -9.00
C GLY A 479 -3.96 19.87 -9.95
N PRO A 480 -4.13 19.68 -11.27
CA PRO A 480 -3.78 20.70 -12.26
C PRO A 480 -4.53 22.01 -12.02
N SER A 481 -3.85 23.13 -12.28
CA SER A 481 -4.44 24.47 -12.09
C SER A 481 -5.76 24.62 -12.85
N GLY A 482 -6.77 25.18 -12.19
CA GLY A 482 -8.11 25.36 -12.75
C GLY A 482 -9.01 24.12 -12.66
N THR A 483 -8.49 22.94 -12.30
CA THR A 483 -9.32 21.75 -12.05
C THR A 483 -9.88 21.74 -10.63
N LEU A 484 -10.96 20.99 -10.43
CA LEU A 484 -11.54 20.74 -9.11
C LEU A 484 -11.48 19.25 -8.78
N PRO A 485 -11.41 18.88 -7.49
CA PRO A 485 -11.67 17.51 -7.06
C PRO A 485 -13.00 17.01 -7.61
N ASP A 486 -13.03 15.77 -8.12
CA ASP A 486 -14.22 15.22 -8.78
C ASP A 486 -15.46 15.28 -7.89
N LEU A 487 -15.31 15.10 -6.58
CA LEU A 487 -16.36 15.29 -5.57
C LEU A 487 -17.08 16.63 -5.75
N LEU A 488 -16.33 17.73 -5.80
CA LEU A 488 -16.87 19.08 -5.92
C LEU A 488 -17.48 19.30 -7.30
N LEU A 489 -16.85 18.76 -8.34
CA LEU A 489 -17.34 18.84 -9.72
C LEU A 489 -18.69 18.12 -9.88
N LEU A 490 -18.83 16.91 -9.34
CA LEU A 490 -20.08 16.15 -9.35
C LEU A 490 -21.16 16.80 -8.50
N ASN A 491 -20.80 17.36 -7.34
CA ASN A 491 -21.75 18.08 -6.49
C ASN A 491 -22.27 19.35 -7.19
N ARG A 492 -21.39 20.14 -7.83
CA ARG A 492 -21.78 21.30 -8.64
C ARG A 492 -22.70 20.90 -9.79
N LEU A 493 -22.38 19.83 -10.52
CA LEU A 493 -23.22 19.33 -11.59
C LEU A 493 -24.61 18.90 -11.08
N LEU A 494 -24.68 18.24 -9.91
CA LEU A 494 -25.95 17.85 -9.31
C LEU A 494 -26.78 19.06 -8.88
N ALA A 495 -26.15 20.10 -8.33
CA ALA A 495 -26.82 21.35 -7.97
C ALA A 495 -27.37 22.08 -9.20
N GLU A 496 -26.56 22.18 -10.26
CA GLU A 496 -26.95 22.76 -11.56
C GLU A 496 -28.13 22.01 -12.18
N LEU A 497 -28.10 20.67 -12.15
CA LEU A 497 -29.21 19.83 -12.63
C LEU A 497 -30.51 20.09 -11.87
N ARG A 498 -30.42 20.36 -10.56
CA ARG A 498 -31.57 20.63 -9.69
C ARG A 498 -32.04 22.09 -9.74
N GLY A 499 -31.25 22.99 -10.33
CA GLY A 499 -31.52 24.43 -10.29
C GLY A 499 -31.46 25.01 -8.88
N VAL A 500 -30.58 24.48 -8.02
CA VAL A 500 -30.37 24.96 -6.64
C VAL A 500 -28.97 25.54 -6.49
N GLU A 501 -28.78 26.40 -5.49
CA GLU A 501 -27.44 26.87 -5.14
C GLU A 501 -26.53 25.68 -4.80
N VAL A 502 -25.26 25.78 -5.21
CA VAL A 502 -24.26 24.75 -4.95
C VAL A 502 -24.06 24.64 -3.44
N PRO A 503 -24.47 23.53 -2.79
CA PRO A 503 -24.21 23.38 -1.37
C PRO A 503 -22.70 23.21 -1.18
N SER A 504 -22.13 23.91 -0.20
CA SER A 504 -20.81 23.55 0.29
C SER A 504 -20.88 22.11 0.79
N ILE A 505 -20.00 21.24 0.29
CA ILE A 505 -19.93 19.85 0.74
C ILE A 505 -18.50 19.49 1.08
N SER A 506 -18.30 19.13 2.34
CA SER A 506 -17.11 18.46 2.83
C SER A 506 -17.28 16.93 2.76
N LEU A 507 -16.17 16.20 2.84
CA LEU A 507 -16.22 14.74 2.95
C LEU A 507 -17.07 14.31 4.16
N ASN A 508 -16.96 15.00 5.29
CA ASN A 508 -17.71 14.65 6.50
C ASN A 508 -19.22 14.82 6.34
N GLU A 509 -19.66 15.94 5.77
CA GLU A 509 -21.07 16.17 5.48
C GLU A 509 -21.63 15.10 4.55
N LEU A 510 -20.86 14.72 3.52
CA LEU A 510 -21.29 13.65 2.63
C LEU A 510 -21.34 12.28 3.33
N TRP A 511 -20.40 11.98 4.24
CA TRP A 511 -20.44 10.73 5.01
C TRP A 511 -21.61 10.68 6.00
N LEU A 512 -22.10 11.82 6.50
CA LEU A 512 -23.36 11.86 7.26
C LEU A 512 -24.53 11.41 6.37
N GLU A 513 -24.60 11.87 5.13
CA GLU A 513 -25.63 11.46 4.18
C GLU A 513 -25.50 9.99 3.73
N ILE A 514 -24.27 9.49 3.56
CA ILE A 514 -24.01 8.08 3.23
C ILE A 514 -24.55 7.16 4.34
N ASN A 515 -24.38 7.57 5.60
CA ASN A 515 -24.86 6.82 6.76
C ASN A 515 -26.37 6.82 6.95
N ASP A 516 -27.08 7.81 6.42
CA ASP A 516 -28.54 7.89 6.52
C ASP A 516 -29.26 6.84 5.64
N GLN A 517 -28.53 6.20 4.72
CA GLN A 517 -29.10 5.12 3.90
C GLN A 517 -29.49 3.90 4.76
N LYS A 518 -30.78 3.53 4.69
CA LYS A 518 -31.29 2.29 5.29
C LYS A 518 -30.58 1.07 4.68
N GLU A 519 -30.11 0.16 5.53
CA GLU A 519 -29.49 -1.12 5.14
C GLU A 519 -28.22 -0.99 4.27
N SER A 520 -27.36 0.01 4.56
CA SER A 520 -26.03 0.13 3.96
C SER A 520 -24.96 -0.60 4.76
N VAL A 521 -24.02 -1.25 4.06
CA VAL A 521 -22.79 -1.83 4.67
C VAL A 521 -21.84 -0.76 5.21
N LEU A 522 -22.07 0.51 4.83
CA LEU A 522 -21.30 1.68 5.27
C LEU A 522 -21.85 2.30 6.56
N LYS A 523 -22.91 1.75 7.14
CA LYS A 523 -23.56 2.31 8.33
C LYS A 523 -22.59 2.38 9.51
N GLY A 524 -22.50 3.55 10.13
CA GLY A 524 -21.62 3.84 11.27
C GLY A 524 -20.17 4.16 10.88
N GLN A 525 -19.85 4.28 9.60
CA GLN A 525 -18.49 4.59 9.12
C GLN A 525 -18.38 6.06 8.75
N PHE A 526 -17.24 6.70 9.06
CA PHE A 526 -16.98 8.11 8.71
C PHE A 526 -15.56 8.28 8.20
N PHE A 527 -15.34 9.25 7.32
CA PHE A 527 -14.01 9.52 6.75
C PHE A 527 -12.95 9.85 7.81
N GLU A 528 -13.26 10.77 8.72
CA GLU A 528 -12.32 11.21 9.76
C GLU A 528 -11.92 10.08 10.71
N THR A 529 -12.89 9.29 11.17
CA THR A 529 -12.67 8.24 12.17
C THR A 529 -12.18 6.92 11.57
N THR A 530 -12.22 6.76 10.24
CA THR A 530 -11.64 5.58 9.58
C THR A 530 -10.13 5.54 9.82
N PRO A 531 -9.57 4.49 10.43
CA PRO A 531 -8.14 4.34 10.63
C PRO A 531 -7.40 4.26 9.29
N LEU A 532 -6.10 4.58 9.27
CA LEU A 532 -5.28 4.47 8.06
C LEU A 532 -5.18 3.02 7.55
N ASP A 533 -5.29 2.03 8.44
CA ASP A 533 -5.28 0.60 8.05
C ASP A 533 -6.65 0.07 7.63
N GLY A 534 -7.65 0.96 7.64
CA GLY A 534 -9.01 0.70 7.21
C GLY A 534 -9.83 -0.13 8.18
N VAL A 535 -11.11 -0.28 7.86
CA VAL A 535 -12.10 -1.04 8.65
C VAL A 535 -12.67 -2.16 7.79
N LEU A 536 -12.64 -3.40 8.30
CA LEU A 536 -13.29 -4.52 7.64
C LEU A 536 -14.81 -4.40 7.79
N LEU A 537 -15.53 -4.27 6.68
CA LEU A 537 -16.99 -4.19 6.66
C LEU A 537 -17.60 -5.60 6.56
N ASP A 538 -18.84 -5.77 7.01
CA ASP A 538 -19.62 -6.97 6.69
C ASP A 538 -20.22 -6.85 5.27
N PRO A 539 -19.80 -7.67 4.30
CA PRO A 539 -20.33 -7.60 2.95
C PRO A 539 -21.80 -8.06 2.85
N GLY A 540 -22.33 -8.76 3.86
CA GLY A 540 -23.71 -9.25 3.88
C GLY A 540 -24.11 -9.98 2.60
N LYS A 541 -25.10 -9.44 1.88
CA LYS A 541 -25.61 -10.02 0.62
C LYS A 541 -24.60 -10.04 -0.52
N PHE A 542 -23.56 -9.20 -0.48
CA PHE A 542 -22.59 -9.11 -1.56
C PHE A 542 -21.64 -10.31 -1.62
N ARG A 543 -21.51 -11.09 -0.54
CA ARG A 543 -20.65 -12.29 -0.49
C ARG A 543 -21.00 -13.32 -1.58
N SER A 544 -22.27 -13.40 -1.98
CA SER A 544 -22.74 -14.40 -2.95
C SER A 544 -22.48 -14.04 -4.42
N LEU A 545 -21.93 -12.86 -4.71
CA LEU A 545 -21.64 -12.44 -6.07
C LEU A 545 -20.51 -13.26 -6.72
N ALA A 546 -20.54 -13.28 -8.05
CA ALA A 546 -19.54 -13.94 -8.88
C ALA A 546 -18.33 -13.03 -9.11
N TYR A 547 -17.51 -12.90 -8.07
CA TYR A 547 -16.18 -12.29 -8.11
C TYR A 547 -15.22 -13.09 -9.00
N VAL A 548 -14.25 -12.40 -9.59
CA VAL A 548 -13.28 -12.95 -10.56
C VAL A 548 -11.93 -13.26 -9.92
N GLU A 549 -11.67 -12.65 -8.77
CA GLU A 549 -10.46 -12.79 -7.97
C GLU A 549 -10.35 -14.21 -7.41
N ARG A 550 -9.15 -14.79 -7.42
CA ARG A 550 -8.89 -16.09 -6.78
C ARG A 550 -8.21 -15.90 -5.44
N LYS A 551 -7.13 -16.65 -5.19
CA LYS A 551 -6.36 -16.60 -3.95
C LYS A 551 -5.18 -15.66 -4.15
N GLY A 552 -5.03 -14.71 -3.23
CA GLY A 552 -3.89 -13.78 -3.15
C GLY A 552 -3.38 -13.68 -1.72
N LEU A 553 -2.47 -12.74 -1.48
CA LEU A 553 -2.00 -12.44 -0.13
C LEU A 553 -3.17 -11.91 0.71
N HIS A 554 -3.41 -12.52 1.88
CA HIS A 554 -4.50 -12.19 2.81
C HIS A 554 -5.93 -12.26 2.23
N PHE A 555 -6.14 -12.87 1.06
CA PHE A 555 -7.47 -13.02 0.46
C PHE A 555 -7.63 -14.38 -0.22
N ASP A 556 -8.71 -15.09 0.11
CA ASP A 556 -9.14 -16.29 -0.60
C ASP A 556 -10.65 -16.18 -0.84
N LEU A 557 -11.06 -16.19 -2.12
CA LEU A 557 -12.47 -16.06 -2.48
C LEU A 557 -13.34 -17.17 -1.87
N ALA A 558 -12.82 -18.39 -1.73
CA ALA A 558 -13.56 -19.50 -1.13
C ALA A 558 -13.84 -19.23 0.35
N ASP A 559 -12.87 -18.67 1.08
CA ASP A 559 -13.03 -18.35 2.50
C ASP A 559 -13.88 -17.10 2.71
N PHE A 560 -13.71 -16.08 1.86
CA PHE A 560 -14.57 -14.91 1.80
C PHE A 560 -16.06 -15.29 1.63
N LYS A 561 -16.36 -16.35 0.85
CA LYS A 561 -17.73 -16.87 0.70
C LYS A 561 -18.23 -17.68 1.91
N LYS A 562 -17.35 -18.36 2.65
CA LYS A 562 -17.70 -19.30 3.75
C LYS A 562 -17.96 -18.66 5.11
N GLU A 563 -17.40 -17.48 5.40
CA GLU A 563 -17.50 -16.81 6.72
C GLU A 563 -18.94 -16.54 7.21
N THR A 564 -19.96 -16.82 6.39
CA THR A 564 -21.38 -16.83 6.77
C THR A 564 -21.75 -17.83 7.89
N LYS A 565 -20.95 -18.87 8.18
CA LYS A 565 -21.39 -19.96 9.07
C LYS A 565 -20.88 -19.92 10.52
N SER A 566 -19.89 -19.09 10.89
CA SER A 566 -19.28 -19.20 12.23
C SER A 566 -19.89 -18.28 13.31
N LYS A 567 -20.59 -17.20 12.93
CA LYS A 567 -21.18 -16.25 13.90
C LYS A 567 -22.59 -16.61 14.41
N SER A 568 -23.22 -17.68 13.92
CA SER A 568 -24.56 -18.11 14.37
C SER A 568 -24.57 -19.27 15.38
N ARG A 569 -23.41 -19.70 15.91
CA ARG A 569 -23.31 -20.83 16.86
C ARG A 569 -22.76 -20.50 18.25
N LYS A 570 -22.56 -19.22 18.58
CA LYS A 570 -22.24 -18.76 19.94
C LYS A 570 -23.35 -17.88 20.52
N THR A 571 -24.55 -18.43 20.62
CA THR A 571 -25.63 -17.96 21.52
C THR A 571 -26.67 -19.07 21.62
N ARG A 572 -26.40 -20.05 22.46
CA ARG A 572 -27.41 -20.79 23.24
C ARG A 572 -26.76 -21.34 24.48
#